data_AF-A0A535SWJ8-F1
#
_entry.id   AF-A0A535SWJ8-F1
#
_cell.length_a   1.000
_cell.length_b   1.000
_cell.length_c   1.000
_cell.angle_alpha   90.00
_cell.angle_beta   90.00
_cell.angle_gamma   90.00
#
_symmetry.space_group_name_H-M   'P 1'
#
loop_
_entity.id
_entity.type
_entity.pdbx_description
1 polymer ?
#
loop_
_entity_poly.entity_id
_entity_poly.type
_entity_poly.pdbx_seq_one_letter_code
_entity_poly.pdbx_strand_id
1 'polypeptide(L)'
;MLDRAVRSQAWLDPVAVSIQKAVGAAYEALGPPGQSIKNVMHGTTALGHPLHPALTDVPVGAWTVGVLADWLFVATGRVPAVAGDLALAIGVAGGIVAALTGYTDFHETDRHERRTAMVHGLTMTFVLAVEIVSLMVR
;
A
#
# COMPACT_ATOMS: atom_id res chain seq x y z
N MET A 1 6.45 -5.29 23.11
CA MET A 1 5.44 -6.35 23.30
C MET A 1 4.78 -6.73 21.96
N LEU A 2 4.29 -5.77 21.17
CA LEU A 2 3.67 -6.01 19.85
C LEU A 2 4.59 -6.71 18.85
N ASP A 3 5.84 -6.29 18.69
CA ASP A 3 6.79 -6.92 17.76
C ASP A 3 6.97 -8.43 18.03
N ARG A 4 7.07 -8.85 19.31
CA ARG A 4 7.12 -10.27 19.65
C ARG A 4 5.83 -11.01 19.29
N ALA A 5 4.67 -10.37 19.48
CA ALA A 5 3.37 -10.96 19.17
C ALA A 5 3.20 -11.13 17.66
N VAL A 6 3.65 -10.19 16.83
CA VAL A 6 3.64 -10.32 15.36
C VAL A 6 4.64 -11.38 14.92
N ARG A 7 5.85 -11.38 15.49
CA ARG A 7 6.87 -12.37 15.16
C ARG A 7 6.49 -13.79 15.57
N SER A 8 5.63 -14.00 16.57
CA SER A 8 5.18 -15.35 16.95
C SER A 8 4.15 -15.95 15.99
N GLN A 9 3.61 -15.18 15.04
CA GLN A 9 2.58 -15.62 14.09
C GLN A 9 3.17 -16.48 12.94
N ALA A 10 3.73 -17.64 13.27
CA ALA A 10 4.33 -18.55 12.27
C ALA A 10 3.32 -19.08 11.24
N TRP A 11 2.03 -19.06 11.56
CA TRP A 11 0.96 -19.44 10.63
C TRP A 11 0.85 -18.51 9.41
N LEU A 12 1.47 -17.32 9.44
CA LEU A 12 1.54 -16.42 8.29
C LEU A 12 2.58 -16.84 7.24
N ASP A 13 3.54 -17.69 7.59
CA ASP A 13 4.63 -18.06 6.68
C ASP A 13 4.14 -18.71 5.37
N PRO A 14 3.18 -19.66 5.38
CA PRO A 14 2.63 -20.21 4.13
C PRO A 14 1.96 -19.16 3.27
N VAL A 15 1.23 -18.21 3.88
CA VAL A 15 0.54 -17.15 3.15
C VAL A 15 1.55 -16.18 2.53
N ALA A 16 2.57 -15.79 3.31
CA ALA A 16 3.66 -14.95 2.84
C ALA A 16 4.36 -15.60 1.64
N VAL A 17 4.75 -16.87 1.74
CA VAL A 17 5.43 -17.59 0.65
C VAL A 17 4.54 -17.69 -0.60
N SER A 18 3.23 -17.91 -0.44
CA SER A 18 2.29 -17.95 -1.58
C SER A 18 2.19 -16.60 -2.28
N ILE A 19 2.07 -15.50 -1.54
CA ILE A 19 2.04 -14.15 -2.10
C ILE A 19 3.36 -13.83 -2.79
N GLN A 20 4.49 -14.14 -2.14
CA GLN A 20 5.81 -13.95 -2.73
C GLN A 20 5.89 -14.69 -4.08
N LYS A 21 5.62 -16.00 -4.10
CA LYS A 21 5.63 -16.77 -5.36
C LYS A 21 4.72 -16.19 -6.45
N ALA A 22 3.54 -15.70 -6.09
CA ALA A 22 2.62 -15.10 -7.06
C ALA A 22 3.20 -13.81 -7.68
N VAL A 23 3.80 -12.93 -6.86
CA VAL A 23 4.45 -11.71 -7.33
C VAL A 23 5.67 -12.05 -8.21
N GLY A 24 6.50 -13.01 -7.79
CA GLY A 24 7.63 -13.49 -8.57
C GLY A 24 7.20 -14.05 -9.93
N ALA A 25 6.18 -14.93 -9.95
CA ALA A 25 5.62 -15.49 -11.17
C ALA A 25 5.03 -14.42 -12.10
N ALA A 26 4.42 -13.36 -11.56
CA ALA A 26 3.93 -12.24 -12.36
C ALA A 26 5.07 -11.51 -13.07
N TYR A 27 6.20 -11.29 -12.40
CA TYR A 27 7.40 -10.70 -13.02
C TYR A 27 8.04 -11.62 -14.04
N GLU A 28 8.13 -12.92 -13.76
CA GLU A 28 8.66 -13.91 -14.71
C GLU A 28 7.80 -14.00 -15.98
N ALA A 29 6.47 -13.97 -15.83
CA ALA A 29 5.53 -13.98 -16.95
C ALA A 29 5.66 -12.75 -17.87
N LEU A 30 6.14 -11.62 -17.33
CA LEU A 30 6.42 -10.42 -18.11
C LEU A 30 7.72 -10.50 -18.93
N GLY A 31 8.52 -11.57 -18.78
CA GLY A 31 9.74 -11.80 -19.56
C GLY A 31 10.81 -10.72 -19.33
N PRO A 32 11.63 -10.36 -20.36
CA PRO A 32 12.68 -9.36 -20.22
C PRO A 32 12.22 -7.99 -19.68
N PRO A 33 11.03 -7.46 -20.05
CA PRO A 33 10.46 -6.26 -19.43
C PRO A 33 10.20 -6.39 -17.92
N GLY A 34 9.92 -7.59 -17.41
CA GLY A 34 9.57 -7.83 -16.00
C GLY A 34 10.67 -7.38 -15.04
N GLN A 35 11.93 -7.64 -15.37
CA GLN A 35 13.07 -7.22 -14.56
C GLN A 35 13.22 -5.69 -14.53
N SER A 36 13.01 -5.01 -15.66
CA SER A 36 13.05 -3.55 -15.74
C SER A 36 11.92 -2.92 -14.92
N ILE A 37 10.70 -3.47 -15.01
CA ILE A 37 9.56 -3.00 -14.22
C ILE A 37 9.84 -3.19 -12.73
N LYS A 38 10.33 -4.37 -12.33
CA LYS A 38 10.70 -4.66 -10.94
C LYS A 38 11.73 -3.65 -10.40
N ASN A 39 12.79 -3.36 -11.17
CA ASN A 39 13.82 -2.40 -10.78
C ASN A 39 13.29 -0.96 -10.65
N VAL A 40 12.28 -0.58 -11.44
CA VAL A 40 11.57 0.70 -11.30
C VAL A 40 10.73 0.70 -10.02
N MET A 41 9.99 -0.38 -9.77
CA MET A 41 9.09 -0.53 -8.62
C MET A 41 9.83 -0.57 -7.28
N HIS A 42 11.05 -1.11 -7.24
CA HIS A 42 11.96 -1.01 -6.09
C HIS A 42 12.48 0.41 -5.85
N GLY A 43 12.48 1.28 -6.88
CA GLY A 43 13.03 2.64 -6.80
C GLY A 43 14.56 2.74 -6.95
N THR A 44 15.26 1.61 -7.02
CA THR A 44 16.74 1.55 -7.10
C THR A 44 17.31 2.24 -8.34
N THR A 45 16.54 2.34 -9.42
CA THR A 45 16.99 2.89 -10.71
C THR A 45 16.55 4.34 -10.95
N ALA A 46 15.49 4.79 -10.26
CA ALA A 46 14.90 6.12 -10.48
C ALA A 46 15.23 7.11 -9.35
N LEU A 47 15.21 6.65 -8.09
CA LEU A 47 15.40 7.49 -6.89
C LEU A 47 16.67 7.14 -6.12
N GLY A 48 17.25 5.95 -6.34
CA GLY A 48 18.34 5.42 -5.51
C GLY A 48 17.90 4.98 -4.10
N HIS A 49 16.59 5.05 -3.81
CA HIS A 49 15.96 4.72 -2.53
C HIS A 49 14.64 3.95 -2.74
N PRO A 50 14.16 3.20 -1.74
CA PRO A 50 12.91 2.45 -1.83
C PRO A 50 11.72 3.34 -2.23
N LEU A 51 11.00 2.94 -3.27
CA LEU A 51 9.88 3.72 -3.82
C LEU A 51 8.63 3.62 -2.93
N HIS A 52 8.40 2.46 -2.31
CA HIS A 52 7.21 2.22 -1.49
C HIS A 52 7.05 3.23 -0.34
N PRO A 53 8.03 3.46 0.56
CA PRO A 53 7.89 4.44 1.64
C PRO A 53 7.55 5.84 1.14
N ALA A 54 8.21 6.32 0.08
CA ALA A 54 7.94 7.64 -0.48
C ALA A 54 6.52 7.75 -1.04
N LEU A 55 6.01 6.68 -1.66
CA LEU A 55 4.64 6.66 -2.17
C LEU A 55 3.58 6.58 -1.08
N THR A 56 3.88 6.01 0.09
CA THR A 56 2.92 5.94 1.20
C THR A 56 2.55 7.32 1.76
N ASP A 57 3.38 8.34 1.55
CA ASP A 57 3.07 9.71 1.98
C ASP A 57 1.82 10.28 1.27
N VAL A 58 1.56 9.84 0.03
CA VAL A 58 0.40 10.29 -0.75
C VAL A 58 -0.92 9.86 -0.09
N PRO A 59 -1.23 8.56 0.12
CA PRO A 59 -2.46 8.16 0.80
C PRO A 59 -2.53 8.69 2.23
N VAL A 60 -1.42 8.73 2.98
CA VAL A 60 -1.41 9.26 4.35
C VAL A 60 -1.85 10.73 4.36
N GLY A 61 -1.26 11.57 3.52
CA GLY A 61 -1.62 12.98 3.43
C GLY A 61 -3.05 13.18 2.90
N ALA A 62 -3.40 12.48 1.82
CA ALA A 62 -4.69 12.62 1.15
C ALA A 62 -5.85 12.20 2.07
N TRP A 63 -5.80 11.02 2.69
CA TRP A 63 -6.86 10.58 3.61
C TRP A 63 -6.96 11.45 4.87
N THR A 64 -5.82 11.92 5.40
CA THR A 64 -5.82 12.87 6.52
C THR A 64 -6.56 14.16 6.17
N VAL A 65 -6.24 14.75 5.01
CA VAL A 65 -6.92 15.97 4.55
C VAL A 65 -8.38 15.70 4.19
N GLY A 66 -8.69 14.55 3.61
CA GLY A 66 -10.07 14.16 3.26
C GLY A 66 -10.99 14.10 4.47
N VAL A 67 -10.56 13.44 5.55
CA VAL A 67 -11.31 13.38 6.81
C VAL A 67 -11.54 14.78 7.39
N LEU A 68 -10.52 15.64 7.35
CA LEU A 68 -10.64 17.03 7.81
C LEU A 68 -11.59 17.86 6.93
N ALA A 69 -11.56 17.65 5.62
CA ALA A 69 -12.43 18.33 4.67
C ALA A 69 -13.91 17.94 4.89
N ASP A 70 -14.20 16.64 5.03
CA ASP A 70 -15.53 16.13 5.34
C ASP A 70 -16.04 16.69 6.68
N TRP A 71 -15.19 16.69 7.70
CA TRP A 71 -15.54 17.26 9.01
C TRP A 71 -15.84 18.76 8.93
N LEU A 72 -15.00 19.54 8.22
CA LEU A 72 -15.20 20.97 8.04
C LEU A 72 -16.46 21.29 7.23
N PHE A 73 -16.78 20.47 6.23
CA PHE A 73 -18.05 20.57 5.49
C PHE A 73 -19.24 20.43 6.44
N VAL A 74 -19.28 19.36 7.25
CA VAL A 74 -20.38 19.12 8.21
C VAL A 74 -20.45 20.20 9.30
N ALA A 75 -19.30 20.61 9.84
CA ALA A 75 -19.25 21.52 10.98
C ALA A 75 -19.48 23.00 10.61
N THR A 76 -19.07 23.41 9.40
CA THR A 76 -19.04 24.84 9.04
C THR A 76 -19.69 25.16 7.69
N GLY A 77 -19.83 24.19 6.79
CA GLY A 77 -20.28 24.40 5.42
C GLY A 77 -19.32 25.21 4.53
N ARG A 78 -18.11 25.56 5.03
CA ARG A 78 -17.17 26.43 4.31
C ARG A 78 -16.24 25.69 3.35
N VAL A 79 -16.04 24.39 3.58
CA VAL A 79 -15.28 23.51 2.68
C VAL A 79 -16.29 22.75 1.84
N PRO A 80 -16.15 22.71 0.50
CA PRO A 80 -17.07 21.97 -0.34
C PRO A 80 -16.86 20.45 -0.17
N ALA A 81 -17.95 19.67 -0.16
CA ALA A 81 -17.89 18.20 0.01
C ALA A 81 -16.94 17.50 -0.98
N VAL A 82 -16.86 18.01 -2.22
CA VAL A 82 -15.97 17.50 -3.28
C VAL A 82 -14.48 17.50 -2.88
N ALA A 83 -14.08 18.33 -1.90
CA ALA A 83 -12.70 18.33 -1.41
C ALA A 83 -12.35 17.01 -0.71
N GLY A 84 -13.29 16.45 0.09
CA GLY A 84 -13.14 15.13 0.70
C GLY A 84 -13.14 14.02 -0.34
N ASP A 85 -14.04 14.09 -1.32
CA ASP A 85 -14.15 13.10 -2.40
C ASP A 85 -12.88 13.02 -3.23
N LEU A 86 -12.32 14.18 -3.61
CA LEU A 86 -11.08 14.25 -4.39
C LEU A 86 -9.89 13.75 -3.58
N ALA A 87 -9.81 14.10 -2.30
CA ALA A 87 -8.76 13.61 -1.41
C ALA A 87 -8.83 12.08 -1.24
N LEU A 88 -10.03 11.52 -1.11
CA LEU A 88 -10.24 10.08 -1.10
C LEU A 88 -9.78 9.42 -2.41
N ALA A 89 -10.16 9.98 -3.56
CA ALA A 89 -9.75 9.46 -4.87
C ALA A 89 -8.22 9.49 -5.08
N ILE A 90 -7.57 10.60 -4.70
CA ILE A 90 -6.10 10.72 -4.73
C ILE A 90 -5.47 9.70 -3.79
N GLY A 91 -6.01 9.54 -2.58
CA GLY A 91 -5.51 8.57 -1.62
C GLY A 91 -5.66 7.12 -2.10
N VAL A 92 -6.77 6.76 -2.74
CA VAL A 92 -6.96 5.44 -3.37
C VAL A 92 -5.94 5.23 -4.50
N ALA A 93 -5.78 6.21 -5.39
CA ALA A 93 -4.80 6.11 -6.48
C ALA A 93 -3.37 5.94 -5.96
N GLY A 94 -2.96 6.77 -4.99
CA GLY A 94 -1.66 6.65 -4.33
C GLY A 94 -1.50 5.33 -3.57
N GLY A 95 -2.55 4.87 -2.89
CA GLY A 95 -2.59 3.60 -2.16
C GLY A 95 -2.42 2.38 -3.07
N ILE A 96 -3.01 2.38 -4.27
CA ILE A 96 -2.81 1.32 -5.26
C ILE A 96 -1.34 1.28 -5.69
N VAL A 97 -0.74 2.42 -6.03
CA VAL A 97 0.67 2.49 -6.48
C VAL A 97 1.63 2.10 -5.33
N ALA A 98 1.34 2.54 -4.10
CA ALA A 98 2.08 2.14 -2.91
C ALA A 98 1.94 0.63 -2.63
N ALA A 99 0.75 0.05 -2.78
CA ALA A 99 0.55 -1.39 -2.60
C ALA A 99 1.36 -2.20 -3.63
N LEU A 100 1.35 -1.80 -4.90
CA LEU A 100 2.11 -2.48 -5.94
C LEU A 100 3.63 -2.46 -5.65
N THR A 101 4.19 -1.31 -5.30
CA THR A 101 5.61 -1.19 -4.94
C THR A 101 5.93 -1.95 -3.65
N GLY A 102 5.05 -1.90 -2.65
CA GLY A 102 5.21 -2.63 -1.39
C GLY A 102 5.17 -4.15 -1.56
N TYR A 103 4.30 -4.68 -2.42
CA TYR A 103 4.29 -6.10 -2.76
C TYR A 103 5.53 -6.53 -3.56
N THR A 104 6.08 -5.61 -4.36
CA THR A 104 7.36 -5.84 -5.06
C THR A 104 8.49 -5.99 -4.06
N ASP A 105 8.62 -5.08 -3.10
CA ASP A 105 9.63 -5.13 -2.03
C ASP A 105 9.43 -6.36 -1.13
N PHE A 106 8.17 -6.67 -0.79
CA PHE A 106 7.81 -7.83 0.02
C PHE A 106 8.21 -9.17 -0.61
N HIS A 107 8.19 -9.26 -1.94
CA HIS A 107 8.59 -10.47 -2.67
C HIS A 107 10.02 -10.92 -2.32
N GLU A 108 10.91 -9.99 -2.00
CA GLU A 108 12.30 -10.25 -1.66
C GLU A 108 12.58 -10.19 -0.14
N THR A 109 11.55 -9.98 0.67
CA THR A 109 11.69 -9.86 2.13
C THR A 109 11.80 -11.23 2.79
N ASP A 110 12.92 -11.48 3.48
CA ASP A 110 13.22 -12.76 4.11
C ASP A 110 13.24 -12.72 5.65
N ARG A 111 13.21 -13.91 6.27
CA ARG A 111 13.47 -14.16 7.70
C ARG A 111 12.58 -13.34 8.65
N HIS A 112 13.19 -12.51 9.49
CA HIS A 112 12.56 -11.87 10.65
C HIS A 112 11.56 -10.78 10.27
N GLU A 113 11.72 -10.14 9.12
CA GLU A 113 10.89 -9.01 8.70
C GLU A 113 9.65 -9.47 7.91
N ARG A 114 9.68 -10.66 7.32
CA ARG A 114 8.60 -11.20 6.48
C ARG A 114 7.24 -11.21 7.20
N ARG A 115 7.20 -11.62 8.47
CA ARG A 115 5.92 -11.67 9.22
C ARG A 115 5.37 -10.27 9.49
N THR A 116 6.23 -9.32 9.83
CA THR A 116 5.83 -7.93 10.05
C THR A 116 5.34 -7.28 8.76
N ALA A 117 6.09 -7.47 7.66
CA ALA A 117 5.70 -6.98 6.35
C ALA A 117 4.38 -7.62 5.88
N MET A 118 4.15 -8.90 6.17
CA MET A 118 2.90 -9.58 5.86
C MET A 118 1.70 -9.01 6.62
N VAL A 119 1.82 -8.80 7.93
CA VAL A 119 0.75 -8.20 8.73
C VAL A 119 0.45 -6.78 8.25
N HIS A 120 1.49 -5.98 8.00
CA HIS A 120 1.36 -4.64 7.46
C HIS A 120 0.65 -4.65 6.08
N GLY A 121 1.14 -5.46 5.15
CA GLY A 121 0.60 -5.56 3.79
C GLY A 121 -0.86 -6.00 3.76
N LEU A 122 -1.24 -7.01 4.56
CA LEU A 122 -2.63 -7.45 4.69
C LEU A 122 -3.52 -6.35 5.30
N THR A 123 -3.06 -5.68 6.35
CA THR A 123 -3.81 -4.61 7.01
C THR A 123 -4.05 -3.45 6.04
N MET A 124 -3.01 -3.00 5.34
CA MET A 124 -3.13 -1.89 4.40
C MET A 124 -3.92 -2.26 3.14
N THR A 125 -3.85 -3.52 2.69
CA THR A 125 -4.71 -4.00 1.59
C THR A 125 -6.17 -4.00 1.99
N PHE A 126 -6.48 -4.40 3.23
CA PHE A 126 -7.84 -4.32 3.77
C PHE A 126 -8.32 -2.86 3.84
N VAL A 127 -7.51 -1.95 4.37
CA VAL A 127 -7.82 -0.52 4.40
C VAL A 127 -8.07 0.01 2.99
N LEU A 128 -7.18 -0.26 2.03
CA LEU A 128 -7.34 0.18 0.65
C LEU A 128 -8.63 -0.35 0.02
N ALA A 129 -8.99 -1.61 0.27
CA ALA A 129 -10.25 -2.17 -0.22
C ALA A 129 -11.48 -1.44 0.38
N VAL A 130 -11.44 -1.12 1.67
CA VAL A 130 -12.49 -0.32 2.34
C VAL A 130 -12.58 1.08 1.72
N GLU A 131 -11.45 1.74 1.49
CA GLU A 131 -11.41 3.08 0.87
C GLU A 131 -11.90 3.07 -0.59
N ILE A 132 -11.60 2.01 -1.36
CA ILE A 132 -12.16 1.81 -2.71
C ILE A 132 -13.68 1.68 -2.65
N VAL A 133 -14.20 0.86 -1.73
CA VAL A 133 -15.66 0.70 -1.54
C VAL A 133 -16.29 2.02 -1.09
N SER A 134 -15.64 2.74 -0.16
CA SER A 134 -16.05 4.08 0.28
C SER A 134 -16.17 5.04 -0.91
N LEU A 135 -15.17 5.07 -1.78
CA LEU A 135 -15.16 5.90 -2.99
C LEU A 135 -16.27 5.50 -3.97
N MET A 136 -16.56 4.22 -4.12
CA MET A 136 -17.64 3.72 -4.99
C MET A 136 -19.05 4.09 -4.48
N VAL A 137 -19.19 4.36 -3.19
CA VAL A 137 -20.49 4.66 -2.54
C VAL A 137 -20.73 6.15 -2.34
N ARG A 138 -19.72 7.01 -2.56
CA ARG A 138 -19.89 8.49 -2.57
C ARG A 138 -20.77 8.94 -3.74
#